data_AF-A0A3S1KNS5-F1
#
_entry.id   AF-A0A3S1KNS5-F1
#
_cell.length_a   1.000
_cell.length_b   1.000
_cell.length_c   1.000
_cell.angle_alpha   90.00
_cell.angle_beta   90.00
_cell.angle_gamma   90.00
#
_symmetry.space_group_name_H-M   'P 1'
#
loop_
_entity.id
_entity.type
_entity.pdbx_description
1 polymer ?
#
loop_
_entity_poly.entity_id
_entity_poly.type
_entity_poly.pdbx_seq_one_letter_code
_entity_poly.pdbx_strand_id
1 'polypeptide(L)' 'GALLVAGLWTAPAAAGLILFLIVATPMFHNFWDHQGPDRAARINGFVGNVALAGGFMALIAQAA' A
#
# COMPACT_ATOMS: atom_id res chain seq x y z
N GLY A 1 -9.15 7.35 -1.77
CA GLY A 1 -8.95 7.55 -3.22
C GLY A 1 -9.40 8.92 -3.65
N ALA A 2 -10.72 9.14 -3.80
CA ALA A 2 -11.28 10.40 -4.29
C ALA A 2 -10.87 11.65 -3.46
N LEU A 3 -10.81 11.53 -2.12
CA LEU A 3 -10.30 12.60 -1.25
C LEU A 3 -8.81 12.94 -1.48
N LEU A 4 -7.99 11.92 -1.77
CA LEU A 4 -6.57 12.11 -2.10
C LEU A 4 -6.42 12.85 -3.44
N VAL A 5 -7.22 12.47 -4.44
CA VAL A 5 -7.25 13.11 -5.77
C VAL A 5 -7.78 14.54 -5.69
N ALA A 6 -8.73 14.81 -4.79
CA ALA A 6 -9.29 16.14 -4.56
C ALA A 6 -8.36 17.07 -3.75
N GLY A 7 -7.21 16.59 -3.26
CA GLY A 7 -6.28 17.40 -2.45
C GLY A 7 -6.81 17.80 -1.06
N LEU A 8 -8.04 17.42 -0.71
CA LEU A 8 -8.63 17.68 0.59
C LEU A 8 -8.27 16.57 1.56
N TRP A 9 -7.68 16.93 2.70
CA TRP A 9 -7.39 15.98 3.79
C TRP A 9 -6.50 14.82 3.31
N THR A 10 -5.52 15.14 2.45
CA THR A 10 -4.56 14.21 1.87
C THR A 10 -3.80 13.40 2.92
N ALA A 11 -3.41 14.03 4.04
CA ALA A 11 -2.70 13.36 5.13
C ALA A 11 -3.50 12.19 5.77
N PRO A 12 -4.71 12.39 6.32
CA PRO A 12 -5.49 11.29 6.88
C PRO A 12 -6.01 10.31 5.81
N ALA A 13 -6.31 10.77 4.59
CA ALA A 13 -6.73 9.90 3.50
C ALA A 13 -5.61 8.96 3.03
N ALA A 14 -4.38 9.45 2.94
CA ALA A 14 -3.18 8.66 2.64
C ALA A 14 -2.85 7.70 3.78
N ALA A 15 -2.94 8.14 5.04
CA ALA A 15 -2.74 7.29 6.20
C ALA A 15 -3.73 6.11 6.22
N GLY A 16 -5.01 6.36 5.92
CA GLY A 16 -6.02 5.31 5.80
C GLY A 16 -5.73 4.31 4.67
N LEU A 17 -5.24 4.79 3.51
CA LEU A 17 -4.83 3.92 2.41
C LEU A 17 -3.60 3.08 2.77
N ILE A 18 -2.60 3.66 3.44
CA ILE A 18 -1.42 2.94 3.92
C ILE A 18 -1.84 1.85 4.91
N LEU A 19 -2.72 2.16 5.87
CA LEU A 19 -3.22 1.19 6.83
C LEU A 19 -3.97 0.05 6.13
N PHE A 20 -4.82 0.38 5.15
CA PHE A 20 -5.51 -0.60 4.33
C PHE A 20 -4.54 -1.50 3.58
N LEU A 21 -3.49 -0.95 2.95
CA LEU A 21 -2.46 -1.73 2.28
C LEU A 21 -1.73 -2.67 3.27
N ILE A 22 -1.39 -2.19 4.48
CA ILE A 22 -0.71 -3.00 5.50
C ILE A 22 -1.56 -4.21 5.92
N VAL A 23 -2.89 -4.07 6.00
CA VAL A 23 -3.79 -5.17 6.36
C VAL A 23 -4.12 -6.06 5.16
N ALA A 24 -4.38 -5.47 4.00
CA ALA A 24 -4.73 -6.20 2.78
C ALA A 24 -3.56 -7.06 2.26
N THR A 25 -2.32 -6.62 2.45
CA THR A 25 -1.15 -7.32 1.93
C THR A 25 -0.92 -8.70 2.56
N PRO A 26 -0.88 -8.89 3.90
CA PRO A 26 -0.83 -10.23 4.49
C PRO A 26 -2.12 -11.03 4.25
N MET A 27 -3.28 -10.38 4.06
CA MET A 27 -4.55 -11.05 3.78
C MET A 27 -4.61 -11.67 2.37
N PHE A 28 -4.16 -10.95 1.34
CA PHE A 28 -4.22 -11.40 -0.06
C PHE A 28 -2.90 -11.99 -0.57
N HIS A 29 -1.78 -11.51 -0.04
CA HIS A 29 -0.43 -11.95 -0.41
C HIS A 29 0.25 -12.59 0.79
N ASN A 30 -0.41 -13.58 1.42
CA ASN A 30 0.22 -14.40 2.44
C ASN A 30 1.32 -15.29 1.81
N PHE A 31 2.45 -14.68 1.47
CA PHE A 31 3.61 -15.31 0.85
C PHE A 31 4.41 -16.14 1.86
N TRP A 32 4.12 -16.01 3.16
CA TRP A 32 4.76 -16.78 4.22
C TRP A 32 4.33 -18.24 4.21
N ASP A 33 3.10 -18.52 3.77
CA ASP A 33 2.54 -19.87 3.75
C ASP A 33 2.70 -20.57 2.38
N HIS A 34 3.32 -19.91 1.40
CA HIS A 34 3.46 -20.42 0.03
C HIS A 34 4.93 -20.56 -0.37
N GLN A 35 5.29 -21.62 -1.10
CA GLN A 35 6.63 -21.87 -1.64
C GLN A 35 6.61 -22.05 -3.17
N GLY A 36 7.74 -21.82 -3.84
CA GLY A 36 7.85 -21.95 -5.30
C GLY A 36 7.42 -20.70 -6.09
N PRO A 37 7.10 -20.82 -7.39
CA PRO A 37 6.79 -19.69 -8.27
C PRO A 37 5.59 -18.84 -7.82
N ASP A 38 4.61 -19.44 -7.13
CA ASP A 38 3.49 -18.71 -6.52
C ASP A 38 3.92 -17.73 -5.43
N ARG A 39 5.01 -18.03 -4.72
CA ARG A 39 5.59 -17.11 -3.72
C ARG A 39 6.16 -15.87 -4.39
N ALA A 40 6.83 -16.02 -5.55
CA ALA A 40 7.41 -14.91 -6.28
C ALA A 40 6.33 -13.93 -6.81
N ALA A 41 5.22 -14.46 -7.34
CA ALA A 41 4.08 -13.64 -7.76
C ALA A 41 3.46 -12.86 -6.59
N ARG A 42 3.31 -13.50 -5.42
CA ARG A 42 2.78 -12.85 -4.20
C ARG A 42 3.75 -11.82 -3.62
N ILE A 43 5.06 -12.07 -3.67
CA ILE A 43 6.09 -11.10 -3.28
C ILE A 43 6.07 -9.87 -4.19
N ASN A 44 5.90 -10.03 -5.50
CA ASN A 44 5.75 -8.88 -6.41
C ASN A 44 4.53 -8.02 -6.06
N GLY A 45 3.40 -8.65 -5.70
CA GLY A 45 2.23 -7.94 -5.17
C GLY A 45 2.52 -7.19 -3.86
N PHE A 46 3.23 -7.84 -2.93
CA PHE A 46 3.68 -7.21 -1.68
C PHE A 46 4.57 -5.98 -1.94
N VAL A 47 5.59 -6.12 -2.78
CA VAL A 47 6.53 -5.03 -3.12
C VAL A 47 5.80 -3.89 -3.84
N GLY A 48 4.86 -4.19 -4.74
CA GLY A 48 4.03 -3.19 -5.40
C GLY A 48 3.18 -2.39 -4.42
N ASN A 49 2.55 -3.06 -3.47
CA ASN A 49 1.80 -2.39 -2.39
C ASN A 49 2.72 -1.53 -1.51
N VAL A 50 3.91 -2.01 -1.16
CA VAL A 50 4.89 -1.21 -0.39
C VAL A 50 5.33 0.02 -1.17
N ALA A 51 5.59 -0.09 -2.47
CA ALA A 51 5.93 1.06 -3.32
C ALA A 51 4.79 2.09 -3.38
N LEU A 52 3.53 1.63 -3.50
CA LEU A 52 2.36 2.51 -3.46
C LEU A 52 2.22 3.21 -2.10
N ALA A 53 2.43 2.50 -0.99
CA ALA A 53 2.43 3.09 0.35
C ALA A 53 3.53 4.15 0.51
N GLY A 54 4.74 3.90 -0.02
CA GLY A 54 5.82 4.88 -0.08
C GLY A 54 5.45 6.11 -0.93
N GLY A 55 4.78 5.91 -2.06
CA GLY A 55 4.22 7.00 -2.87
C GLY A 55 3.19 7.83 -2.11
N PHE A 56 2.31 7.20 -1.34
CA PHE A 56 1.37 7.90 -0.47
C PHE A 56 2.09 8.67 0.65
N MET A 57 3.15 8.12 1.27
CA MET A 57 3.96 8.85 2.26
C MET A 57 4.65 10.07 1.66
N ALA A 58 5.18 9.97 0.42
CA ALA A 58 5.78 11.11 -0.27
C ALA A 58 4.74 12.22 -0.54
N LEU A 59 3.50 11.85 -0.90
CA LEU A 59 2.40 12.81 -1.06
C LEU A 59 2.00 13.48 0.26
N ILE A 60 2.05 12.76 1.40
CA ILE A 60 1.85 13.35 2.73
C ILE A 60 2.96 14.35 3.02
N ALA A 61 4.22 13.97 2.79
CA ALA A 61 5.38 14.82 3.07
C ALA A 61 5.43 16.07 2.19
N GLN A 62 4.95 16.00 0.95
CA GLN A 62 4.85 17.14 0.05
C GLN A 62 3.71 18.10 0.42
N ALA A 63 2.67 17.60 1.09
CA ALA A 63 1.51 18.36 1.52
C ALA A 63 1.66 18.98 2.94
N ALA A 64 2.74 18.66 3.64
CA ALA A 64 3.12 19.22 4.94
C ALA A 64 4.07 20.41 4.78
#